data_AF-B0N526-F1
#
_entry.id   AF-B0N526-F1
#
_cell.length_a   1.000
_cell.length_b   1.000
_cell.length_c   1.000
_cell.angle_alpha   90.00
_cell.angle_beta   90.00
_cell.angle_gamma   90.00
#
_symmetry.space_group_name_H-M   'P 1'
#
loop_
_entity.id
_entity.type
_entity.pdbx_description
1 polymer ?
#
loop_
_entity_poly.entity_id
_entity_poly.type
_entity_poly.pdbx_seq_one_letter_code
_entity_poly.pdbx_strand_id
1 'polypeptide(L)'
;MLINQNELEKLCKYLYPKFFDYKDISLYDLNIKIDDYLHLSANLNYYNIETKLRAIARVRVEDKIIIDINGVIKYGFINLDLNKVLKETVKDLPYLTINDESIIIDNEYVREISLKDEYINIELK
;
A
#
# COMPACT_ATOMS: atom_id res chain seq x y z
N MET A 1 -16.43 9.83 2.26
CA MET A 1 -15.35 10.59 1.59
C MET A 1 -15.05 9.87 0.30
N LEU A 2 -15.13 10.59 -0.83
CA LEU A 2 -14.85 10.02 -2.14
C LEU A 2 -13.47 10.52 -2.60
N ILE A 3 -12.59 9.60 -3.01
CA ILE A 3 -11.23 9.90 -3.45
C ILE A 3 -11.03 9.23 -4.80
N ASN A 4 -10.69 9.99 -5.83
CA ASN A 4 -10.36 9.37 -7.12
C ASN A 4 -8.92 8.86 -7.14
N GLN A 5 -8.60 8.01 -8.12
CA GLN A 5 -7.29 7.44 -8.33
C GLN A 5 -6.14 8.47 -8.32
N ASN A 6 -6.31 9.60 -9.02
CA ASN A 6 -5.26 10.63 -9.10
C ASN A 6 -5.04 11.33 -7.75
N GLU A 7 -6.10 11.56 -6.99
CA GLU A 7 -6.02 12.11 -5.64
C GLU A 7 -5.33 11.14 -4.69
N LEU A 8 -5.65 9.85 -4.79
CA LEU A 8 -5.02 8.81 -4.00
C LEU A 8 -3.53 8.70 -4.31
N GLU A 9 -3.13 8.70 -5.59
CA GLU A 9 -1.72 8.71 -5.98
C GLU A 9 -0.97 9.91 -5.39
N LYS A 10 -1.56 11.11 -5.46
CA LYS A 10 -0.97 12.33 -4.87
C LYS A 10 -0.85 12.22 -3.37
N LEU A 11 -1.88 11.70 -2.70
CA LEU A 11 -1.87 11.50 -1.25
C LEU A 11 -0.76 10.51 -0.86
N CYS A 12 -0.64 9.38 -1.55
CA CYS A 12 0.42 8.40 -1.31
C CYS A 12 1.81 9.00 -1.52
N LYS A 13 2.04 9.74 -2.62
CA LYS A 13 3.32 10.43 -2.89
C LYS A 13 3.64 11.46 -1.80
N TYR A 14 2.64 12.18 -1.30
CA TYR A 14 2.80 13.17 -0.22
C TYR A 14 3.11 12.53 1.13
N LEU A 15 2.49 11.39 1.44
CA LEU A 15 2.67 10.67 2.69
C LEU A 15 3.96 9.84 2.70
N TYR A 16 4.39 9.33 1.55
CA TYR A 16 5.58 8.48 1.42
C TYR A 16 6.82 9.00 2.17
N PRO A 17 7.30 10.24 1.94
CA PRO A 17 8.48 10.73 2.66
C PRO A 17 8.27 10.80 4.16
N LYS A 18 7.04 11.05 4.64
CA LYS A 18 6.75 11.15 6.08
C LYS A 18 6.86 9.81 6.82
N PHE A 19 6.64 8.71 6.11
CA PHE A 19 6.66 7.35 6.67
C PHE A 19 7.92 6.55 6.30
N PHE A 20 8.70 7.01 5.32
CA PHE A 20 9.84 6.27 4.78
C PHE A 20 11.14 7.08 4.68
N ASP A 21 11.19 8.28 5.26
CA ASP A 21 12.37 9.20 5.25
C ASP A 21 13.68 8.56 5.76
N TYR A 22 13.58 7.45 6.47
CA TYR A 22 14.69 6.82 7.20
C TYR A 22 15.28 5.57 6.52
N LYS A 23 14.82 5.18 5.32
CA LYS A 23 15.15 3.84 4.77
C LYS A 23 16.03 3.81 3.51
N ASP A 24 16.59 4.93 3.07
CA ASP A 24 17.33 5.00 1.78
C ASP A 24 16.50 4.51 0.57
N ILE A 25 15.17 4.45 0.69
CA ILE A 25 14.24 4.04 -0.38
C ILE A 25 13.58 5.29 -0.94
N SER A 26 14.01 5.71 -2.13
CA SER A 26 13.42 6.84 -2.84
C SER A 26 12.30 6.37 -3.77
N LEU A 27 11.11 6.98 -3.67
CA LEU A 27 10.01 6.77 -4.61
C LEU A 27 10.15 7.70 -5.81
N TYR A 28 10.31 7.15 -7.00
CA TYR A 28 10.36 7.92 -8.25
C TYR A 28 9.00 8.01 -8.92
N ASP A 29 8.32 6.89 -9.01
CA ASP A 29 7.01 6.81 -9.64
C ASP A 29 6.10 5.87 -8.89
N LEU A 30 4.82 6.23 -8.87
CA LEU A 30 3.74 5.45 -8.29
C LEU A 30 2.54 5.63 -9.20
N ASN A 31 2.04 4.50 -9.69
CA ASN A 31 0.77 4.38 -10.37
C ASN A 31 -0.16 3.49 -9.54
N ILE A 32 -1.37 3.96 -9.34
CA ILE A 32 -2.45 3.21 -8.70
C ILE A 32 -3.55 3.07 -9.74
N LYS A 33 -4.14 1.89 -9.85
CA LYS A 33 -5.42 1.71 -10.56
C LYS A 33 -6.47 1.15 -9.63
N ILE A 34 -7.69 1.64 -9.77
CA ILE A 34 -8.80 1.27 -8.89
C ILE A 34 -9.92 0.67 -9.73
N ASP A 35 -10.16 -0.62 -9.51
CA ASP A 35 -11.36 -1.34 -9.94
C ASP A 35 -12.02 -1.96 -8.69
N ASP A 36 -12.38 -3.25 -8.72
CA ASP A 36 -12.77 -3.99 -7.52
C ASP A 36 -11.57 -4.22 -6.55
N TYR A 37 -10.36 -3.91 -7.01
CA TYR A 37 -9.08 -4.02 -6.32
C TYR A 37 -8.25 -2.74 -6.49
N LEU A 38 -7.24 -2.60 -5.64
CA LEU A 38 -6.16 -1.63 -5.81
C LEU A 38 -4.99 -2.30 -6.51
N HIS A 39 -4.66 -1.85 -7.71
CA HIS A 39 -3.46 -2.28 -8.42
C HIS A 39 -2.38 -1.24 -8.23
N LEU A 40 -1.22 -1.66 -7.73
CA LEU A 40 -0.10 -0.79 -7.40
C LEU A 40 1.09 -1.13 -8.28
N SER A 41 1.69 -0.11 -8.89
CA SER A 41 2.99 -0.21 -9.54
C SER A 41 3.85 0.95 -9.09
N ALA A 42 5.02 0.66 -8.54
CA ALA A 42 5.95 1.69 -8.10
C ALA A 42 7.37 1.40 -8.59
N ASN A 43 8.06 2.48 -8.99
CA ASN A 43 9.48 2.48 -9.26
C ASN A 43 10.18 3.20 -8.10
N LEU A 44 11.08 2.47 -7.46
CA LEU A 44 11.82 2.86 -6.27
C LEU A 44 13.32 2.78 -6.58
N ASN A 45 14.11 3.50 -5.81
CA ASN A 45 15.56 3.31 -5.73
C ASN A 45 15.91 2.98 -4.30
N TYR A 46 16.51 1.81 -4.10
CA TYR A 46 17.03 1.37 -2.83
C TYR A 46 18.52 1.07 -2.99
N TYR A 47 19.38 1.81 -2.28
CA TYR A 47 20.84 1.71 -2.41
C TYR A 47 21.36 1.79 -3.85
N ASN A 48 20.88 2.77 -4.63
CA ASN A 48 21.25 2.98 -6.05
C ASN A 48 20.87 1.83 -6.99
N ILE A 49 19.97 0.95 -6.56
CA ILE A 49 19.48 -0.17 -7.36
C ILE A 49 18.01 0.08 -7.71
N GLU A 50 17.73 0.04 -9.02
CA GLU A 50 16.37 0.13 -9.55
C GLU A 50 15.52 -1.00 -8.95
N THR A 51 14.44 -0.60 -8.30
CA THR A 51 13.55 -1.50 -7.57
C THR A 51 12.12 -1.30 -8.07
N LYS A 52 11.48 -2.35 -8.56
CA LYS A 52 10.11 -2.29 -9.10
C LYS A 52 9.16 -3.08 -8.23
N LEU A 53 8.12 -2.45 -7.74
CA LEU A 53 7.04 -3.09 -7.00
C LEU A 53 5.83 -3.22 -7.90
N ARG A 54 5.21 -4.40 -7.89
CA ARG A 54 3.86 -4.62 -8.43
C ARG A 54 3.04 -5.36 -7.39
N ALA A 55 1.86 -4.86 -7.10
CA ALA A 55 0.96 -5.47 -6.14
C ALA A 55 -0.50 -5.33 -6.56
N ILE A 56 -1.32 -6.23 -6.06
CA ILE A 56 -2.77 -6.13 -6.06
C ILE A 56 -3.25 -6.25 -4.62
N ALA A 57 -4.20 -5.41 -4.24
CA ALA A 57 -4.76 -5.40 -2.89
C ALA A 57 -6.29 -5.34 -2.92
N ARG A 58 -6.91 -6.07 -2.00
CA ARG A 58 -8.34 -5.99 -1.69
C ARG A 58 -8.51 -5.39 -0.31
N VAL A 59 -9.41 -4.42 -0.18
CA VAL A 59 -9.72 -3.78 1.09
C VAL A 59 -11.03 -4.32 1.63
N ARG A 60 -11.06 -4.67 2.92
CA ARG A 60 -12.25 -5.08 3.66
C ARG A 60 -12.32 -4.31 4.97
N VAL A 61 -13.53 -3.96 5.38
CA VAL A 61 -13.78 -3.30 6.66
C VAL A 61 -14.72 -4.17 7.47
N GLU A 62 -14.21 -4.63 8.60
CA GLU A 62 -14.94 -5.37 9.63
C GLU A 62 -14.75 -4.58 10.95
N ASP A 63 -14.50 -5.26 12.08
CA ASP A 63 -14.01 -4.60 13.30
C ASP A 63 -12.62 -3.97 13.11
N LYS A 64 -11.90 -4.39 12.07
CA LYS A 64 -10.59 -3.88 11.63
C LYS A 64 -10.62 -3.57 10.14
N ILE A 65 -9.69 -2.74 9.68
CA ILE A 65 -9.43 -2.60 8.24
C ILE A 65 -8.43 -3.70 7.87
N ILE A 66 -8.81 -4.54 6.92
CA ILE A 66 -8.00 -5.64 6.41
C ILE A 66 -7.67 -5.34 4.95
N ILE A 67 -6.39 -5.32 4.62
CA ILE A 67 -5.87 -5.15 3.27
C ILE A 67 -5.19 -6.46 2.89
N ASP A 68 -5.90 -7.31 2.17
CA ASP A 68 -5.31 -8.52 1.59
C ASP A 68 -4.45 -8.09 0.42
N ILE A 69 -3.14 -8.35 0.48
CA ILE A 69 -2.19 -7.82 -0.49
C ILE A 69 -1.28 -8.94 -0.98
N ASN A 70 -1.06 -8.96 -2.29
CA ASN A 70 -0.10 -9.86 -2.92
C ASN A 70 0.70 -9.09 -3.96
N GLY A 71 1.98 -9.40 -4.07
CA GLY A 71 2.84 -8.72 -5.01
C GLY A 71 4.27 -9.22 -5.03
N VAL A 72 5.05 -8.62 -5.92
CA VAL A 72 6.46 -8.93 -6.11
C VAL A 72 7.25 -7.64 -6.13
N ILE A 73 8.42 -7.68 -5.50
CA ILE A 73 9.44 -6.63 -5.60
C ILE A 73 10.60 -7.18 -6.40
N LYS A 74 10.93 -6.53 -7.52
CA LYS A 74 12.14 -6.79 -8.29
C LYS A 74 13.22 -5.81 -7.86
N TYR A 75 14.26 -6.30 -7.18
CA TYR A 75 15.43 -5.54 -6.75
C TYR A 75 16.62 -5.89 -7.64
N GLY A 76 16.94 -5.04 -8.62
CA GLY A 76 17.90 -5.38 -9.67
C GLY A 76 17.46 -6.62 -10.45
N PHE A 77 18.15 -7.75 -10.26
CA PHE A 77 17.82 -9.05 -10.87
C PHE A 77 17.10 -10.01 -9.93
N ILE A 78 16.93 -9.67 -8.65
CA ILE A 78 16.32 -10.52 -7.62
C ILE A 78 14.82 -10.26 -7.57
N ASN A 79 14.01 -11.31 -7.49
CA ASN A 79 12.58 -11.21 -7.19
C ASN A 79 12.34 -11.57 -5.73
N LEU A 80 11.65 -10.69 -5.02
CA LEU A 80 11.29 -10.81 -3.61
C LEU A 80 9.77 -10.86 -3.47
N ASP A 81 9.33 -11.64 -2.49
CA ASP A 81 7.94 -11.66 -2.07
C ASP A 81 7.60 -10.36 -1.34
N LEU A 82 6.52 -9.69 -1.76
CA LEU A 82 6.13 -8.40 -1.18
C LEU A 82 5.79 -8.53 0.31
N ASN A 83 5.06 -9.57 0.71
CA ASN A 83 4.56 -9.70 2.08
C ASN A 83 5.72 -9.94 3.05
N LYS A 84 6.72 -10.74 2.65
CA LYS A 84 7.97 -10.91 3.42
C LYS A 84 8.71 -9.58 3.60
N VAL A 85 8.84 -8.79 2.53
CA VAL A 85 9.52 -7.48 2.61
C VAL A 85 8.73 -6.50 3.48
N LEU A 86 7.41 -6.45 3.34
CA LEU A 86 6.54 -5.59 4.14
C LEU A 86 6.65 -5.93 5.63
N LYS A 87 6.58 -7.22 5.98
CA LYS A 87 6.69 -7.71 7.36
C LYS A 87 7.96 -7.22 8.05
N GLU A 88 9.11 -7.28 7.37
CA GLU A 88 10.37 -6.76 7.90
C GLU A 88 10.44 -5.24 7.91
N THR A 89 9.84 -4.59 6.91
CA THR A 89 9.94 -3.14 6.74
C THR A 89 9.08 -2.40 7.74
N VAL A 90 7.89 -2.89 8.10
CA VAL A 90 6.97 -2.15 8.98
C VAL A 90 6.76 -2.79 10.35
N LYS A 91 7.61 -3.74 10.75
CA LYS A 91 7.56 -4.39 12.07
C LYS A 91 7.56 -3.42 13.25
N ASP A 92 8.13 -2.24 13.08
CA ASP A 92 8.21 -1.21 14.12
C ASP A 92 6.99 -0.26 14.16
N LEU A 93 6.01 -0.42 13.26
CA LEU A 93 4.78 0.39 13.26
C LEU A 93 3.71 -0.26 14.14
N PRO A 94 3.43 0.28 15.36
CA PRO A 94 2.64 -0.42 16.37
C PRO A 94 1.14 -0.54 16.02
N TYR A 95 0.65 0.26 15.09
CA TYR A 95 -0.74 0.27 14.63
C TYR A 95 -0.98 -0.65 13.42
N LEU A 96 0.06 -1.34 12.92
CA LEU A 96 -0.03 -2.29 11.82
C LEU A 96 0.32 -3.69 12.31
N THR A 97 -0.56 -4.65 12.02
CA THR A 97 -0.21 -6.08 12.09
C THR A 97 -0.08 -6.61 10.68
N ILE A 98 1.07 -7.18 10.34
CA ILE A 98 1.28 -7.85 9.04
C ILE A 98 1.38 -9.36 9.27
N ASN A 99 0.52 -10.10 8.58
CA ASN A 99 0.66 -11.54 8.42
C ASN A 99 1.13 -11.85 6.99
N ASP A 100 1.16 -13.13 6.62
CA ASP A 100 1.74 -13.55 5.34
C ASP A 100 0.85 -13.18 4.12
N GLU A 101 -0.39 -12.71 4.33
CA GLU A 101 -1.38 -12.43 3.27
C GLU A 101 -2.01 -11.03 3.37
N SER A 102 -2.01 -10.41 4.55
CA SER A 102 -2.80 -9.21 4.83
C SER A 102 -2.09 -8.24 5.76
N ILE A 103 -2.38 -6.96 5.56
CA ILE A 103 -2.11 -5.86 6.49
C ILE A 103 -3.40 -5.60 7.26
N ILE A 104 -3.31 -5.58 8.59
CA ILE A 104 -4.43 -5.37 9.49
C ILE A 104 -4.19 -4.07 10.26
N ILE A 105 -5.20 -3.21 10.27
CA ILE A 105 -5.17 -1.88 10.89
C ILE A 105 -6.37 -1.78 11.85
N ASP A 106 -6.14 -1.31 13.07
CA ASP A 106 -7.24 -1.07 14.01
C ASP A 106 -8.22 -0.02 13.46
N ASN A 107 -9.51 -0.27 13.66
CA ASN A 107 -10.59 0.50 13.02
C ASN A 107 -11.62 1.03 14.02
N GLU A 108 -11.41 2.27 14.45
CA GLU A 108 -12.37 2.95 15.31
C GLU A 108 -13.43 3.73 14.52
N TYR A 109 -13.08 4.27 13.34
CA TYR A 109 -13.84 5.34 12.69
C TYR A 109 -14.47 4.98 11.36
N VAL A 110 -13.98 3.93 10.68
CA VAL A 110 -14.42 3.59 9.33
C VAL A 110 -15.51 2.53 9.40
N ARG A 111 -16.64 2.80 8.75
CA ARG A 111 -17.75 1.86 8.61
C ARG A 111 -17.55 0.98 7.38
N GLU A 112 -17.19 1.58 6.25
CA GLU A 112 -17.06 0.87 4.98
C GLU A 112 -15.97 1.53 4.11
N ILE A 113 -15.26 0.71 3.35
CA ILE A 113 -14.44 1.14 2.21
C ILE A 113 -14.90 0.35 1.00
N SER A 114 -15.33 1.05 -0.04
CA SER A 114 -15.68 0.45 -1.33
C SER A 114 -14.82 1.02 -2.45
N LEU A 115 -14.45 0.15 -3.38
CA LEU A 115 -13.64 0.46 -4.56
C LEU A 115 -14.53 0.29 -5.78
N LYS A 116 -14.67 1.34 -6.59
CA LYS A 116 -15.48 1.27 -7.82
C LYS A 116 -15.16 2.42 -8.77
N ASP A 117 -15.14 2.12 -10.06
CA ASP A 117 -15.12 3.11 -11.14
C ASP A 117 -14.00 4.17 -11.00
N GLU A 118 -12.78 3.77 -10.64
CA GLU A 118 -11.63 4.65 -10.36
C GLU A 118 -11.69 5.44 -9.03
N TYR A 119 -12.62 5.12 -8.14
CA TYR A 119 -12.80 5.78 -6.85
C TYR A 119 -12.68 4.83 -5.65
N ILE A 120 -12.20 5.40 -4.54
CA ILE A 120 -12.40 4.87 -3.20
C ILE A 120 -13.48 5.69 -2.52
N ASN A 121 -14.53 5.03 -2.04
CA ASN A 121 -15.48 5.61 -1.11
C ASN A 121 -15.19 5.11 0.31
N ILE A 122 -15.06 6.03 1.26
CA ILE A 122 -14.83 5.76 2.67
C ILE A 122 -16.02 6.29 3.47
N GLU A 123 -16.77 5.42 4.11
CA GLU A 123 -17.86 5.79 5.02
C GLU A 123 -17.38 5.75 6.46
N LEU A 124 -17.70 6.79 7.22
CA LEU A 124 -17.36 6.87 8.65
C LEU A 124 -18.50 6.29 9.49
N LYS A 125 -18.20 5.87 10.71
CA LYS A 125 -19.20 5.44 11.71
C LYS A 125 -20.05 6.59 12.22
#